data_AF-A0A836EFF5-F1
#
_entry.id   AF-A0A836EFF5-F1
#
_cell.length_a   1.000
_cell.length_b   1.000
_cell.length_c   1.000
_cell.angle_alpha   90.00
_cell.angle_beta   90.00
_cell.angle_gamma   90.00
#
_symmetry.space_group_name_H-M   'P 1'
#
loop_
_entity.id
_entity.type
_entity.pdbx_description
1 polymer ?
#
loop_
_entity_poly.entity_id
_entity_poly.type
_entity_poly.pdbx_seq_one_letter_code
_entity_poly.pdbx_strand_id
1 'polypeptide(L)'
;MAHLSQLVSLGLQNARQTLVSCNNNLVKVCVRHASKKSSTSTSNRGGHPRPKHRGWKIQDGGYTYGGRLLVTQRRLRFHPGLNVGLSRDGSLFALEPGRVVVTCEKVDLNWEHPWVKLNYAGRENQVIYKKHFNIIPKPQHNRFKLIDTI
;
A
#
# COMPACT_ATOMS: atom_id res chain seq x y z
N MET A 1 8.95 -85.40 31.31
CA MET A 1 7.78 -84.79 30.68
C MET A 1 8.24 -84.19 29.34
N ALA A 2 8.62 -85.03 28.38
CA ALA A 2 7.79 -85.57 27.27
C ALA A 2 7.54 -84.50 26.17
N HIS A 3 8.36 -84.51 25.12
CA HIS A 3 8.12 -85.07 23.76
C HIS A 3 7.26 -84.12 22.88
N LEU A 4 7.87 -83.45 21.88
CA LEU A 4 7.99 -83.88 20.48
C LEU A 4 6.63 -84.18 19.82
N SER A 5 6.22 -83.35 18.85
CA SER A 5 5.87 -83.75 17.46
C SER A 5 4.79 -82.86 16.82
N GLN A 6 5.17 -82.28 15.67
CA GLN A 6 4.47 -82.21 14.38
C GLN A 6 2.93 -82.15 14.29
N LEU A 7 2.48 -81.12 13.54
CA LEU A 7 1.57 -81.09 12.38
C LEU A 7 0.35 -82.03 12.30
N VAL A 8 -0.65 -81.56 11.53
CA VAL A 8 -1.85 -82.28 11.00
C VAL A 8 -3.05 -82.12 11.94
N SER A 9 -4.28 -81.78 11.54
CA SER A 9 -4.92 -81.34 10.30
C SER A 9 -6.40 -81.10 10.63
N LEU A 10 -7.16 -80.54 9.67
CA LEU A 10 -8.56 -80.87 9.34
C LEU A 10 -9.54 -80.99 10.53
N GLY A 11 -10.51 -80.11 10.70
CA GLY A 11 -11.38 -79.57 9.67
C GLY A 11 -12.82 -79.69 10.15
N LEU A 12 -13.68 -78.81 9.61
CA LEU A 12 -15.15 -78.82 9.66
C LEU A 12 -15.80 -78.70 11.05
N GLN A 13 -16.86 -77.93 11.28
CA GLN A 13 -17.66 -77.06 10.44
C GLN A 13 -18.61 -76.29 11.39
N ASN A 14 -19.00 -75.10 10.94
CA ASN A 14 -20.29 -74.47 11.23
C ASN A 14 -20.56 -73.99 12.66
N ALA A 15 -20.28 -72.71 12.90
CA ALA A 15 -21.30 -71.83 13.46
C ALA A 15 -21.02 -70.36 13.12
N ARG A 16 -21.86 -69.84 12.21
CA ARG A 16 -22.50 -68.52 12.25
C ARG A 16 -21.59 -67.28 12.32
N GLN A 17 -21.56 -66.62 11.16
CA GLN A 17 -21.14 -65.25 10.90
C GLN A 17 -21.66 -64.27 11.95
N THR A 18 -20.76 -63.48 12.53
CA THR A 18 -20.94 -62.03 12.66
C THR A 18 -19.58 -61.33 12.66
N LEU A 19 -19.25 -60.80 11.47
CA LEU A 19 -18.61 -59.51 11.23
C LEU A 19 -17.23 -59.23 11.88
N VAL A 20 -16.16 -59.63 11.19
CA VAL A 20 -15.11 -58.72 10.69
C VAL A 20 -14.46 -59.38 9.46
N SER A 21 -14.39 -58.70 8.31
CA SER A 21 -13.18 -58.54 7.49
C SER A 21 -13.45 -58.05 6.06
N CYS A 22 -12.48 -57.25 5.60
CA CYS A 22 -11.95 -57.00 4.26
C CYS A 22 -12.81 -56.31 3.17
N ASN A 23 -12.30 -55.14 2.79
CA ASN A 23 -11.96 -54.71 1.44
C ASN A 23 -12.75 -55.37 0.30
N ASN A 24 -13.61 -54.58 -0.33
CA ASN A 24 -13.72 -54.52 -1.78
C ASN A 24 -14.31 -53.16 -2.16
N ASN A 25 -13.51 -52.37 -2.90
CA ASN A 25 -13.95 -51.47 -3.96
C ASN A 25 -15.30 -50.77 -3.73
N LEU A 26 -15.39 -49.94 -2.69
CA LEU A 26 -16.34 -48.85 -2.75
C LEU A 26 -15.65 -47.74 -3.54
N VAL A 27 -15.80 -47.81 -4.87
CA VAL A 27 -15.78 -46.61 -5.69
C VAL A 27 -16.71 -45.64 -4.98
N LYS A 28 -16.14 -44.68 -4.24
CA LYS A 28 -16.85 -43.49 -3.83
C LYS A 28 -17.20 -42.82 -5.13
N VAL A 29 -18.35 -43.18 -5.70
CA VAL A 29 -18.99 -42.39 -6.72
C VAL A 29 -19.26 -41.06 -6.03
N CYS A 30 -18.34 -40.11 -6.20
CA CYS A 30 -18.59 -38.74 -5.84
C CYS A 30 -19.67 -38.29 -6.82
N VAL A 31 -20.94 -38.47 -6.44
CA VAL A 31 -22.06 -37.86 -7.15
C VAL A 31 -21.90 -36.38 -6.92
N ARG A 32 -21.10 -35.72 -7.77
CA ARG A 32 -21.05 -34.26 -7.81
C ARG A 32 -22.43 -33.84 -8.28
N HIS A 33 -23.27 -33.44 -7.34
CA HIS A 33 -24.42 -32.63 -7.69
C HIS A 33 -23.80 -31.37 -8.29
N ALA A 34 -23.91 -31.22 -9.60
CA ALA A 34 -23.68 -29.93 -10.23
C ALA A 34 -24.75 -29.00 -9.64
N SER A 35 -24.41 -28.29 -8.57
CA SER A 35 -25.20 -27.11 -8.22
C SER A 35 -25.01 -26.18 -9.40
N LYS A 36 -26.10 -25.89 -10.12
CA LYS A 36 -26.09 -24.78 -11.06
C LYS A 36 -25.54 -23.59 -10.28
N LYS A 37 -24.48 -22.97 -10.77
CA LYS A 37 -23.91 -21.75 -10.19
C LYS A 37 -24.89 -20.59 -10.41
N SER A 38 -26.08 -20.63 -9.82
CA SER A 38 -26.96 -19.48 -9.69
C SER A 38 -26.55 -18.68 -8.46
N SER A 39 -25.29 -18.29 -8.41
CA SER A 39 -24.72 -17.47 -7.33
C SER A 39 -23.68 -16.52 -7.91
N THR A 40 -24.14 -15.65 -8.80
CA THR A 40 -23.46 -14.37 -9.01
C THR A 40 -24.47 -13.26 -8.77
N SER A 41 -24.97 -13.18 -7.53
CA SER A 41 -25.57 -11.96 -7.03
C SER A 41 -24.47 -10.91 -6.87
N THR A 42 -24.86 -9.63 -6.84
CA THR A 42 -24.04 -8.42 -6.76
C THR A 42 -23.10 -8.33 -5.53
N SER A 43 -22.74 -9.45 -4.89
CA SER A 43 -21.93 -9.61 -3.68
C SER A 43 -20.62 -8.80 -3.67
N ASN A 44 -20.06 -8.45 -4.83
CA ASN A 44 -18.95 -7.50 -4.95
C ASN A 44 -19.42 -6.03 -4.96
N ARG A 45 -20.23 -5.59 -3.98
CA ARG A 45 -20.70 -4.18 -3.88
C ARG A 45 -19.63 -3.22 -3.37
N GLY A 46 -18.45 -3.22 -3.98
CA GLY A 46 -17.41 -2.22 -3.79
C GLY A 46 -16.83 -1.88 -5.15
N GLY A 47 -16.82 -0.60 -5.53
CA GLY A 47 -16.30 -0.29 -6.87
C GLY A 47 -16.43 1.11 -7.44
N HIS A 48 -17.13 2.05 -6.79
CA HIS A 48 -17.31 3.38 -7.39
C HIS A 48 -16.95 4.53 -6.43
N PRO A 49 -15.71 4.59 -5.90
CA PRO A 49 -15.26 5.78 -5.20
C PRO A 49 -15.20 6.96 -6.17
N ARG A 50 -15.79 8.09 -5.77
CA ARG A 50 -15.65 9.34 -6.52
C ARG A 50 -14.17 9.72 -6.65
N PRO A 51 -13.75 10.30 -7.79
CA PRO A 51 -12.39 10.79 -7.96
C PRO A 51 -12.06 11.83 -6.88
N LYS A 52 -10.82 11.80 -6.38
CA LYS A 52 -10.36 12.70 -5.30
C LYS A 52 -9.63 13.94 -5.83
N HIS A 53 -9.50 14.09 -7.15
CA HIS A 53 -8.89 15.25 -7.82
C HIS A 53 -7.52 15.66 -7.25
N ARG A 54 -6.70 14.67 -6.90
CA ARG A 54 -5.31 14.84 -6.45
C ARG A 54 -4.41 15.15 -7.63
N GLY A 55 -3.39 15.96 -7.42
CA GLY A 55 -2.44 16.36 -8.44
C GLY A 55 -1.98 17.80 -8.28
N TRP A 56 -1.33 18.31 -9.33
CA TRP A 56 -0.82 19.68 -9.37
C TRP A 56 -1.97 20.68 -9.39
N LYS A 57 -1.81 21.78 -8.67
CA LYS A 57 -2.71 22.92 -8.66
C LYS A 57 -2.07 24.13 -9.33
N ILE A 58 -0.75 24.29 -9.15
CA ILE A 58 0.07 25.27 -9.83
C ILE A 58 1.23 24.53 -10.47
N GLN A 59 1.47 24.81 -11.75
CA GLN A 59 2.59 24.21 -12.49
C GLN A 59 3.88 24.99 -12.28
N ASP A 60 4.98 24.39 -12.70
CA ASP A 60 6.29 25.04 -12.76
C ASP A 60 6.23 26.35 -13.55
N GLY A 61 6.92 27.38 -13.06
CA GLY A 61 6.90 28.73 -13.61
C GLY A 61 5.64 29.56 -13.28
N GLY A 62 4.61 28.96 -12.68
CA GLY A 62 3.40 29.66 -12.26
C GLY A 62 3.63 30.60 -11.07
N TYR A 63 2.79 31.63 -10.94
CA TYR A 63 2.80 32.52 -9.79
C TYR A 63 1.86 32.02 -8.70
N THR A 64 2.30 32.10 -7.43
CA THR A 64 1.52 31.70 -6.26
C THR A 64 1.51 32.80 -5.21
N TYR A 65 0.46 32.82 -4.39
CA TYR A 65 0.38 33.63 -3.18
C TYR A 65 0.74 32.78 -1.96
N GLY A 66 1.13 33.42 -0.86
CA GLY A 66 1.31 32.75 0.43
C GLY A 66 0.04 32.01 0.86
N GLY A 67 0.20 30.82 1.43
CA GLY A 67 -0.87 29.92 1.88
C GLY A 67 -1.55 29.08 0.78
N ARG A 68 -1.24 29.30 -0.51
CA ARG A 68 -1.92 28.61 -1.61
C ARG A 68 -1.42 27.17 -1.78
N LEU A 69 -2.34 26.24 -2.04
CA LEU A 69 -2.01 24.85 -2.36
C LEU A 69 -1.28 24.73 -3.71
N LEU A 70 -0.16 24.01 -3.71
CA LEU A 70 0.67 23.74 -4.90
C LEU A 70 0.36 22.38 -5.50
N VAL A 71 0.33 21.34 -4.65
CA VAL A 71 0.03 19.97 -5.06
C VAL A 71 -0.69 19.24 -3.94
N THR A 72 -1.67 18.43 -4.31
CA THR A 72 -2.32 17.49 -3.40
C THR A 72 -1.93 16.07 -3.77
N GLN A 73 -1.37 15.32 -2.82
CA GLN A 73 -0.83 13.98 -3.06
C GLN A 73 -1.24 13.03 -1.93
N ARG A 74 -0.99 11.72 -2.10
CA ARG A 74 -1.28 10.70 -1.05
C ARG A 74 -0.02 10.12 -0.44
N ARG A 75 1.03 9.99 -1.24
CA ARG A 75 2.40 9.67 -0.83
C ARG A 75 3.29 10.83 -1.26
N LEU A 76 4.48 10.94 -0.68
CA LEU A 76 5.45 11.98 -1.01
C LEU A 76 6.07 11.73 -2.41
N ARG A 77 5.34 12.11 -3.47
CA ARG A 77 5.85 12.15 -4.84
C ARG A 77 6.73 13.39 -5.03
N PHE A 78 6.28 14.50 -4.48
CA PHE A 78 6.97 15.78 -4.44
C PHE A 78 7.35 16.13 -3.01
N HIS A 79 8.51 16.76 -2.84
CA HIS A 79 9.01 17.23 -1.56
C HIS A 79 8.87 18.75 -1.43
N PRO A 80 8.70 19.25 -0.19
CA PRO A 80 8.82 20.67 0.08
C PRO A 80 10.28 21.10 -0.11
N GLY A 81 10.51 22.19 -0.83
CA GLY A 81 11.79 22.87 -0.89
C GLY A 81 11.70 24.27 -0.29
N LEU A 82 12.38 25.25 -0.90
CA LEU A 82 12.42 26.63 -0.41
C LEU A 82 11.02 27.25 -0.36
N ASN A 83 10.67 27.84 0.78
CA ASN A 83 9.40 28.56 1.01
C ASN A 83 8.14 27.73 0.77
N VAL A 84 8.22 26.40 0.94
CA VAL A 84 7.10 25.47 0.77
C VAL A 84 6.87 24.68 2.05
N GLY A 85 5.63 24.65 2.51
CA GLY A 85 5.19 23.86 3.65
C GLY A 85 4.62 22.50 3.24
N LEU A 86 4.70 21.52 4.14
CA LEU A 86 4.05 20.22 4.02
C LEU A 86 2.88 20.11 5.01
N SER A 87 1.70 19.82 4.49
CA SER A 87 0.49 19.59 5.28
C SER A 87 0.44 18.16 5.86
N ARG A 88 -0.40 17.92 6.88
CA ARG A 88 -0.60 16.61 7.51
C ARG A 88 -1.04 15.52 6.54
N ASP A 89 -1.74 15.88 5.46
CA ASP A 89 -2.18 14.94 4.42
C ASP A 89 -1.14 14.76 3.30
N GLY A 90 0.01 15.45 3.40
CA GLY A 90 1.13 15.37 2.47
C GLY A 90 1.04 16.34 1.30
N SER A 91 0.02 17.19 1.28
CA SER A 91 -0.12 18.25 0.30
C SER A 91 0.91 19.35 0.55
N LEU A 92 1.40 19.99 -0.53
CA LEU A 92 2.34 21.11 -0.43
C LEU A 92 1.59 22.43 -0.60
N PHE A 93 2.00 23.43 0.17
CA PHE A 93 1.46 24.79 0.09
C PHE A 93 2.58 25.83 0.13
N ALA A 94 2.31 26.97 -0.50
CA ALA A 94 3.22 28.11 -0.51
C ALA A 94 3.28 28.78 0.86
N LEU A 95 4.47 29.10 1.36
CA LEU A 95 4.63 29.96 2.54
C LEU A 95 4.67 31.43 2.12
N GLU A 96 5.40 31.73 1.04
CA GLU A 96 5.57 33.08 0.51
C GLU A 96 4.95 33.24 -0.89
N PRO A 97 4.59 34.48 -1.30
CA PRO A 97 4.18 34.76 -2.68
C PRO A 97 5.40 34.78 -3.61
N GLY A 98 5.29 34.14 -4.76
CA GLY A 98 6.42 34.05 -5.70
C GLY A 98 6.19 33.16 -6.90
N ARG A 99 7.26 32.90 -7.64
CA ARG A 99 7.25 32.00 -8.79
C ARG A 99 7.61 30.58 -8.34
N VAL A 100 6.79 29.62 -8.73
CA VAL A 100 7.02 28.19 -8.47
C VAL A 100 8.13 27.69 -9.38
N VAL A 101 9.10 26.99 -8.82
CA VAL A 101 10.18 26.31 -9.53
C VAL A 101 10.26 24.86 -9.06
N VAL A 102 10.24 23.91 -9.98
CA VAL A 102 10.37 22.48 -9.67
C VAL A 102 11.75 21.97 -10.08
N THR A 103 12.55 21.61 -9.09
CA THR A 103 13.91 21.08 -9.27
C THR A 103 13.97 19.59 -8.96
N CYS A 104 15.00 18.90 -9.44
CA CYS A 104 15.30 17.52 -9.07
C CYS A 104 16.56 17.52 -8.20
N GLU A 105 16.40 17.30 -6.89
CA GLU A 105 17.48 17.42 -5.91
C GLU A 105 17.62 16.13 -5.10
N LYS A 106 18.81 15.93 -4.53
CA LYS A 106 19.07 14.85 -3.58
C LYS A 106 18.29 15.14 -2.30
N VAL A 107 17.57 14.14 -1.79
CA VAL A 107 16.80 14.29 -0.55
C VAL A 107 17.62 13.82 0.63
N ASP A 108 17.81 14.70 1.60
CA ASP A 108 18.36 14.34 2.91
C ASP A 108 17.20 14.04 3.86
N LEU A 109 16.95 12.76 4.08
CA LEU A 109 15.80 12.27 4.85
C LEU A 109 16.16 12.07 6.32
N ASN A 110 15.31 12.55 7.22
CA ASN A 110 15.36 12.11 8.62
C ASN A 110 14.68 10.74 8.76
N TRP A 111 15.48 9.68 8.86
CA TRP A 111 15.02 8.30 8.98
C TRP A 111 14.24 7.99 10.26
N GLU A 112 14.35 8.82 11.30
CA GLU A 112 13.58 8.64 12.53
C GLU A 112 12.10 9.03 12.33
N HIS A 113 11.84 9.96 11.40
CA HIS A 113 10.51 10.50 11.21
C HIS A 113 9.53 9.46 10.64
N PRO A 114 8.35 9.23 11.27
CA PRO A 114 7.43 8.15 10.86
C PRO A 114 6.98 8.23 9.40
N TRP A 115 6.76 9.44 8.87
CA TRP A 115 6.40 9.60 7.45
C TRP A 115 7.50 9.17 6.50
N VAL A 116 8.77 9.34 6.89
CA VAL A 116 9.90 8.94 6.07
C VAL A 116 9.96 7.42 6.03
N LYS A 117 9.90 6.76 7.18
CA LYS A 117 9.83 5.28 7.27
C LYS A 117 8.70 4.73 6.40
N LEU A 118 7.50 5.32 6.47
CA LEU A 118 6.35 4.88 5.67
C LEU A 118 6.53 5.04 4.14
N ASN A 119 7.21 6.09 3.69
CA ASN A 119 7.38 6.36 2.25
C ASN A 119 8.66 5.74 1.66
N TYR A 120 9.66 5.45 2.49
CA TYR A 120 11.02 5.08 2.08
C TYR A 120 11.56 3.79 2.71
N ALA A 121 10.74 3.03 3.46
CA ALA A 121 11.14 1.73 4.01
C ALA A 121 11.86 0.86 2.97
N GLY A 122 13.01 0.29 3.36
CA GLY A 122 13.83 -0.58 2.51
C GLY A 122 14.76 0.14 1.53
N ARG A 123 14.91 1.48 1.61
CA ARG A 123 15.82 2.26 0.74
C ARG A 123 16.84 3.12 1.52
N GLU A 124 17.19 2.69 2.73
CA GLU A 124 17.99 3.50 3.68
C GLU A 124 19.39 3.86 3.17
N ASN A 125 20.06 2.93 2.50
CA ASN A 125 21.44 3.10 2.02
C ASN A 125 21.52 3.60 0.57
N GLN A 126 20.42 4.13 0.03
CA GLN A 126 20.36 4.57 -1.36
C GLN A 126 20.29 6.10 -1.44
N VAL A 127 21.01 6.68 -2.39
CA VAL A 127 20.86 8.10 -2.71
C VAL A 127 19.55 8.30 -3.47
N ILE A 128 18.63 9.07 -2.89
CA ILE A 128 17.30 9.29 -3.45
C ILE A 128 17.21 10.71 -3.99
N TYR A 129 16.87 10.84 -5.28
CA TYR A 129 16.52 12.11 -5.89
C TYR A 129 15.01 12.27 -5.99
N LYS A 130 14.52 13.47 -5.68
CA LYS A 130 13.10 13.80 -5.81
C LYS A 130 12.90 15.20 -6.37
N LYS A 131 11.67 15.40 -6.84
CA LYS A 131 11.19 16.69 -7.27
C LYS A 131 10.84 17.54 -6.07
N HIS A 132 11.50 18.67 -5.91
CA HIS A 132 11.22 19.66 -4.88
C HIS A 132 10.44 20.81 -5.48
N PHE A 133 9.41 21.27 -4.76
CA PHE A 133 8.76 22.53 -5.08
C PHE A 133 9.46 23.63 -4.31
N ASN A 134 10.01 24.59 -5.05
CA ASN A 134 10.61 25.79 -4.54
C ASN A 134 9.74 26.99 -4.94
N ILE A 135 9.67 27.99 -4.07
CA ILE A 135 9.06 29.28 -4.42
C ILE A 135 10.13 30.34 -4.33
N ILE A 136 10.40 30.98 -5.47
CA ILE A 136 11.27 32.15 -5.54
C ILE A 136 10.40 33.37 -5.29
N PRO A 137 10.53 34.03 -4.12
CA PRO A 137 9.70 35.17 -3.78
C PRO A 137 9.99 36.34 -4.70
N LYS A 138 9.00 37.22 -4.87
CA LYS A 138 9.26 38.50 -5.53
C LYS A 138 10.22 39.31 -4.65
N PRO A 139 11.29 39.90 -5.20
CA PRO A 139 12.18 40.73 -4.41
C PRO A 139 11.41 41.87 -3.75
N GLN A 140 11.70 42.10 -2.46
CA GLN A 140 11.17 43.25 -1.74
C GLN A 140 11.63 44.54 -2.42
N HIS A 141 10.79 45.57 -2.40
CA HIS A 141 11.17 46.86 -2.96
C HIS A 141 12.27 47.51 -2.10
N ASN A 142 13.33 48.01 -2.75
CA ASN A 142 14.44 48.69 -2.07
C ASN A 142 14.22 50.20 -1.91
N ARG A 143 12.97 50.67 -1.96
CA ARG A 143 12.62 52.09 -1.82
C ARG A 143 12.14 52.37 -0.41
N PHE A 144 12.95 53.11 0.34
CA PHE A 144 12.55 53.65 1.63
C PHE A 144 11.98 55.06 1.46
N LYS A 145 10.93 55.39 2.21
CA LYS A 145 10.39 56.74 2.30
C LYS A 145 10.60 57.22 3.73
N LEU A 146 11.23 58.38 3.88
CA LEU A 146 11.30 59.06 5.17
C LEU A 146 9.87 59.50 5.55
N ILE A 147 9.43 59.14 6.75
CA ILE A 147 8.10 59.49 7.26
C ILE A 147 8.19 60.80 8.02
N ASP A 148 9.09 60.88 9.00
CA ASP A 148 9.32 62.08 9.80
C ASP A 148 10.83 62.32 10.01
N THR A 149 11.22 63.59 10.05
CA THR A 149 12.53 64.03 10.55
C THR A 149 12.40 64.41 12.02
N ILE A 150 13.35 63.96 12.85
CA ILE A 150 13.48 64.35 14.26
C ILE A 150 13.77 65.85 14.37
#